data_AF-A0A845G7L3-F1
#
_entry.id   AF-A0A845G7L3-F1
#
_cell.length_a   1.000
_cell.length_b   1.000
_cell.length_c   1.000
_cell.angle_alpha   90.00
_cell.angle_beta   90.00
_cell.angle_gamma   90.00
#
_symmetry.space_group_name_H-M   'P 1'
#
loop_
_entity.id
_entity.type
_entity.pdbx_description
1 polymer ?
#
loop_
_entity_poly.entity_id
_entity_poly.type
_entity_poly.pdbx_seq_one_letter_code
_entity_poly.pdbx_strand_id
1 'polypeptide(L)' 'MKFLPRSTKALFYSIGLLAAALLAGCGGGDQGRDPILGLPAATLVSLAVTPPAPSVALGATQQFSASAIQADFEAV' A
#
# COMPACT_ATOMS: atom_id res chain seq x y z
N MET A 1 -56.29 0.78 -7.56
CA MET A 1 -55.53 1.44 -6.48
C MET A 1 -54.68 0.40 -5.76
N LYS A 2 -53.42 0.20 -6.17
CA LYS A 2 -52.48 -0.67 -5.43
C LYS A 2 -51.69 0.24 -4.49
N PHE A 3 -52.13 0.33 -3.24
CA PHE A 3 -51.39 0.94 -2.14
C PHE A 3 -50.12 0.12 -1.93
N LEU A 4 -49.06 0.43 -2.69
CA LEU A 4 -47.76 -0.16 -2.44
C LEU A 4 -47.20 0.57 -1.21
N PRO A 5 -47.08 -0.11 -0.04
CA PRO A 5 -46.76 0.57 1.19
C PRO A 5 -45.36 1.17 1.05
N ARG A 6 -45.25 2.45 1.41
CA ARG A 6 -44.04 3.29 1.30
C ARG A 6 -42.80 2.63 1.94
N SER A 7 -43.03 1.70 2.87
CA SER A 7 -42.06 0.87 3.57
C SER A 7 -41.36 -0.18 2.71
N THR A 8 -41.97 -0.69 1.64
CA THR A 8 -41.31 -1.68 0.78
C THR A 8 -40.14 -1.05 0.00
N LYS A 9 -40.29 0.20 -0.45
CA LYS A 9 -39.20 0.96 -1.10
C LYS A 9 -38.08 1.29 -0.13
N ALA A 10 -38.41 1.61 1.13
CA ALA A 10 -37.44 1.87 2.18
C ALA A 10 -36.63 0.61 2.57
N LEU A 11 -37.28 -0.55 2.61
CA LEU A 11 -36.63 -1.84 2.90
C LEU A 11 -35.63 -2.25 1.80
N PHE A 12 -35.97 -2.05 0.53
CA PHE A 12 -35.04 -2.31 -0.56
C PHE A 12 -33.84 -1.34 -0.53
N TYR A 13 -34.07 -0.09 -0.12
CA TYR A 13 -33.01 0.91 -0.02
C TYR A 13 -32.02 0.60 1.11
N SER A 14 -32.51 0.16 2.28
CA SER A 14 -31.64 -0.22 3.40
C SER A 14 -30.80 -1.46 3.09
N ILE A 15 -31.38 -2.47 2.43
CA ILE A 15 -30.63 -3.67 1.99
C ILE A 15 -29.54 -3.29 0.99
N GLY A 16 -29.86 -2.42 0.01
CA GLY A 16 -28.88 -1.95 -0.97
C GLY A 16 -27.73 -1.16 -0.33
N LEU A 17 -28.05 -0.30 0.64
CA LEU A 17 -27.05 0.50 1.35
C LEU A 17 -26.14 -0.36 2.24
N LEU A 18 -26.69 -1.39 2.89
CA LEU A 18 -25.93 -2.34 3.70
C LEU A 18 -24.99 -3.19 2.82
N ALA A 19 -25.47 -3.65 1.65
CA ALA A 19 -24.64 -4.39 0.70
C ALA A 19 -23.48 -3.54 0.16
N ALA A 20 -23.73 -2.26 -0.15
CA ALA A 20 -22.69 -1.33 -0.58
C ALA A 20 -21.64 -1.06 0.52
N ALA A 21 -22.07 -0.94 1.78
CA ALA A 21 -21.16 -0.77 2.91
C ALA A 21 -20.27 -1.99 3.15
N LEU A 22 -20.79 -3.21 2.96
CA LEU A 22 -20.01 -4.45 3.06
C LEU A 22 -18.99 -4.57 1.92
N LEU A 23 -19.33 -4.15 0.70
CA LEU A 23 -18.41 -4.17 -0.45
C LEU A 23 -17.28 -3.12 -0.33
N ALA A 24 -17.51 -1.99 0.35
CA ALA A 24 -16.48 -0.97 0.59
C ALA A 24 -15.52 -1.32 1.74
N GLY A 25 -15.77 -2.41 2.47
CA GLY A 25 -14.97 -2.85 3.61
C GLY A 25 -13.81 -3.77 3.22
N CYS A 26 -12.76 -3.25 2.57
CA CYS A 26 -11.45 -3.89 2.57
C CYS A 26 -10.36 -2.82 2.54
N GLY A 27 -9.94 -2.38 3.72
CA GLY A 27 -8.89 -1.38 3.92
C GLY A 27 -8.39 -1.48 5.34
N GLY A 28 -7.61 -2.51 5.64
CA GLY A 28 -7.15 -2.80 6.99
C GLY A 28 -5.70 -3.27 7.02
N GLY A 29 -4.78 -2.33 7.23
CA GLY A 29 -3.44 -2.55 7.80
C GLY A 29 -2.40 -3.17 6.88
N ASP A 30 -1.63 -2.32 6.20
CA ASP A 30 -0.33 -2.66 5.63
C ASP A 30 0.69 -2.94 6.76
N GLN A 31 0.73 -4.18 7.24
CA GLN A 31 1.79 -4.67 8.14
C GLN A 31 3.13 -4.86 7.39
N GLY A 32 3.44 -3.97 6.45
CA GLY A 32 4.59 -4.06 5.55
C GLY A 32 4.53 -5.22 4.54
N ARG A 33 3.49 -6.07 4.56
CA ARG A 33 3.37 -7.17 3.59
C ARG A 33 3.10 -6.60 2.21
N ASP A 34 3.96 -6.94 1.24
CA ASP A 34 3.69 -6.65 -0.17
C ASP A 34 2.36 -7.33 -0.56
N PRO A 35 1.29 -6.56 -0.85
CA PRO A 35 -0.06 -7.11 -1.01
C PRO A 35 -0.21 -7.99 -2.26
N ILE A 36 0.83 -8.07 -3.10
CA ILE A 36 0.82 -8.83 -4.35
C ILE A 36 1.36 -10.25 -4.16
N LEU A 37 2.30 -10.48 -3.24
CA LEU A 37 2.98 -11.78 -3.10
C LEU A 37 2.90 -12.39 -1.69
N GLY A 38 2.40 -11.67 -0.68
CA GLY A 38 2.29 -12.19 0.69
C GLY A 38 3.65 -12.47 1.37
N LEU A 39 4.77 -12.13 0.73
CA LEU A 39 6.10 -12.25 1.32
C LEU A 39 6.25 -11.28 2.52
N PRO A 40 7.01 -11.66 3.55
CA PRO A 40 7.42 -10.72 4.59
C PRO A 40 8.20 -9.54 3.97
N ALA A 41 7.97 -8.34 4.53
CA ALA A 41 8.58 -7.09 4.08
C ALA A 41 10.11 -7.15 4.22
N ALA A 42 10.86 -7.05 3.12
CA ALA A 42 12.33 -7.16 3.14
C ALA A 42 12.94 -6.26 4.23
N THR A 43 13.81 -6.82 5.08
CA THR A 43 14.45 -6.02 6.13
C THR A 43 15.62 -5.23 5.54
N LEU A 44 15.58 -3.92 5.73
CA LEU A 44 16.68 -3.03 5.35
C LEU A 44 17.86 -3.23 6.31
N VAL A 45 19.01 -3.64 5.78
CA VAL A 45 20.24 -3.87 6.55
C VAL A 45 21.11 -2.62 6.55
N SER A 46 21.29 -1.99 5.39
CA SER A 46 22.12 -0.79 5.27
C SER A 46 21.83 -0.02 3.98
N LEU A 47 22.36 1.22 3.89
CA LEU A 47 22.30 2.06 2.70
C LEU A 47 23.72 2.40 2.26
N ALA A 48 24.07 2.06 1.02
CA ALA A 48 25.35 2.40 0.41
C ALA A 48 25.17 3.57 -0.57
N VAL A 49 26.03 4.58 -0.50
CA VAL A 49 25.99 5.75 -1.41
C VAL A 49 27.24 5.78 -2.28
N THR A 50 27.06 5.95 -3.59
CA THR A 50 28.14 5.99 -4.59
C THR A 50 28.13 7.34 -5.31
N PRO A 51 29.29 8.00 -5.51
CA PRO A 51 30.63 7.61 -5.06
C PRO A 51 30.85 7.86 -3.55
N PRO A 52 31.61 7.00 -2.86
CA PRO A 52 31.87 7.12 -1.41
C PRO A 52 32.82 8.28 -1.06
N ALA A 53 33.67 8.70 -2.00
CA ALA A 53 34.58 9.83 -1.88
C ALA A 53 34.47 10.75 -3.11
N PRO A 54 33.44 11.60 -3.18
CA PRO A 54 33.27 12.55 -4.28
C PRO A 54 34.27 13.70 -4.18
N SER A 55 34.75 14.16 -5.33
CA SER A 55 35.43 15.47 -5.47
C SER A 55 34.67 16.29 -6.49
N VAL A 56 33.97 17.34 -6.05
CA VAL A 56 33.17 18.21 -6.91
C VAL A 56 33.89 19.55 -7.07
N ALA A 57 34.17 19.95 -8.31
CA ALA A 57 34.77 21.25 -8.59
C ALA A 57 33.78 22.39 -8.30
N LEU A 58 34.29 23.58 -8.00
CA LEU A 58 33.46 24.76 -7.74
C LEU A 58 32.56 25.06 -8.94
N GLY A 59 31.24 25.11 -8.70
CA GLY A 59 30.23 25.35 -9.73
C GLY A 59 29.75 24.11 -10.49
N ALA A 60 30.28 22.92 -10.20
CA ALA A 60 29.82 21.67 -10.80
C ALA A 60 28.80 20.94 -9.92
N THR A 61 28.01 20.06 -10.52
CA THR A 61 27.12 19.12 -9.81
C THR A 61 27.62 17.68 -10.03
N GLN A 62 27.45 16.82 -9.02
CA GLN A 62 27.79 15.40 -9.12
C GLN A 62 26.58 14.56 -8.73
N GLN A 63 26.32 13.52 -9.52
CA GLN A 63 25.28 12.55 -9.24
C GLN A 63 25.73 11.57 -8.15
N PHE A 64 24.84 11.33 -7.19
CA PHE A 64 24.98 10.27 -6.21
C PHE A 64 23.87 9.24 -6.42
N SER A 65 24.23 7.97 -6.29
CA SER A 65 23.28 6.87 -6.26
C SER A 65 23.29 6.24 -4.88
N ALA A 66 22.12 6.14 -4.25
CA ALA A 66 21.93 5.42 -2.99
C ALA A 66 21.29 4.07 -3.29
N SER A 67 21.91 2.99 -2.79
CA SER A 67 21.43 1.62 -2.92
C SER A 67 21.13 1.05 -1.54
N ALA A 68 19.94 0.50 -1.37
CA ALA A 68 19.54 -0.22 -0.18
C ALA A 68 20.05 -1.66 -0.24
N ILE A 69 20.78 -2.06 0.79
CA ILE A 69 21.12 -3.47 1.05
C ILE A 69 20.02 -4.03 1.94
N GLN A 70 19.31 -5.01 1.41
CA GLN A 70 18.22 -5.70 2.09
C GLN A 70 18.67 -7.11 2.44
N ALA A 71 18.31 -7.61 3.63
CA ALA A 71 18.46 -9.02 3.94
C ALA A 71 17.31 -9.76 3.27
N ASP A 72 17.66 -10.74 2.44
CA ASP A 72 16.72 -11.72 1.94
C ASP A 72 16.13 -12.50 3.11
N PHE A 73 14.83 -12.75 3.06
CA PHE A 73 14.25 -13.78 3.92
C PHE A 73 14.47 -15.10 3.23
N GLU A 74 15.40 -15.89 3.75
CA GLU A 74 15.41 -17.32 3.48
C GLU A 74 14.10 -17.90 4.01
N ALA A 75 13.24 -18.37 3.10
CA ALA A 75 12.01 -19.05 3.45
C ALA A 75 12.37 -20.47 3.92
N VAL A 76 12.43 -20.64 5.25
CA VAL A 76 12.45 -21.95 5.92
C VAL A 76 11.05 -22.56 5.90
#